data_AF-A0A2S6QDY7-F1
#
_entry.id   AF-A0A2S6QDY7-F1
#
_cell.length_a   1.000
_cell.length_b   1.000
_cell.length_c   1.000
_cell.angle_alpha   90.00
_cell.angle_beta   90.00
_cell.angle_gamma   90.00
#
_symmetry.space_group_name_H-M   'P 1'
#
loop_
_entity.id
_entity.type
_entity.pdbx_description
1 polymer ?
#
loop_
_entity_poly.entity_id
_entity_poly.type
_entity_poly.pdbx_seq_one_letter_code
_entity_poly.pdbx_strand_id
1 'polypeptide(L)'
;MSESLIFALVIALTVYMFMRRLRMMKKQKRIRAEEGTGSKRPLDDPGSMPRLGSPGTITREQIKQLKNNDFTPERQWSKEEAQLILDTVTYLRAVIYEATGEATAPIDVQNQILKFILTDNCLREYVYEWGLNQTRDDKAAPQPTLDHDEFYQQVEAEVLERWESS
;
A
#
# COMPACT_ATOMS: atom_id res chain seq x y z
N MET A 1 38.82 2.51 -22.68
CA MET A 1 38.10 1.31 -23.20
C MET A 1 37.66 0.34 -22.09
N SER A 2 38.14 0.49 -20.85
CA SER A 2 37.79 -0.38 -19.71
C SER A 2 36.52 0.04 -18.95
N GLU A 3 36.12 1.32 -18.99
CA GLU A 3 34.96 1.82 -18.23
C GLU A 3 33.62 1.42 -18.85
N SER A 4 33.51 1.44 -20.18
CA SER A 4 32.30 0.98 -20.90
C SER A 4 32.00 -0.50 -20.66
N LEU A 5 33.02 -1.32 -20.38
CA LEU A 5 32.87 -2.74 -20.09
C LEU A 5 32.34 -2.99 -18.68
N ILE A 6 32.71 -2.15 -17.71
CA ILE A 6 32.20 -2.21 -16.33
C ILE A 6 30.72 -1.79 -16.30
N PHE A 7 30.34 -0.72 -16.99
CA PHE A 7 28.94 -0.30 -17.06
C PHE A 7 28.04 -1.34 -17.74
N ALA A 8 28.51 -1.96 -18.84
CA ALA A 8 27.78 -3.06 -19.48
C ALA A 8 27.58 -4.26 -18.55
N LEU A 9 28.61 -4.59 -17.74
CA LEU A 9 28.55 -5.70 -16.80
C LEU A 9 27.57 -5.42 -15.65
N VAL A 10 27.57 -4.21 -15.09
CA VAL A 10 26.64 -3.82 -14.03
C VAL A 10 25.20 -3.82 -14.54
N ILE A 11 24.94 -3.27 -15.74
CA ILE A 11 23.60 -3.26 -16.35
C ILE A 11 23.13 -4.69 -16.63
N ALA A 12 24.00 -5.57 -17.13
CA ALA A 12 23.65 -6.97 -17.34
C ALA A 12 23.30 -7.68 -16.01
N LEU A 13 24.01 -7.35 -14.93
CA LEU A 13 23.77 -7.92 -13.60
C LEU A 13 22.47 -7.44 -12.98
N THR A 14 22.12 -6.15 -13.13
CA THR A 14 20.85 -5.60 -12.65
C THR A 14 19.66 -6.16 -13.42
N VAL A 15 19.74 -6.22 -14.75
CA VAL A 15 18.70 -6.85 -15.59
C VAL A 15 18.56 -8.34 -15.28
N TYR A 16 19.66 -9.04 -15.03
CA TYR A 16 19.65 -10.45 -14.66
C TYR A 16 19.00 -10.67 -13.29
N MET A 17 19.35 -9.88 -12.27
CA MET A 17 18.73 -9.94 -10.95
C MET A 17 17.24 -9.59 -10.99
N PHE A 18 16.86 -8.61 -11.82
CA PHE A 18 15.47 -8.24 -12.06
C PHE A 18 14.67 -9.37 -12.72
N MET A 19 15.17 -9.98 -13.79
CA MET A 19 14.54 -11.17 -14.40
C MET A 19 14.48 -12.36 -13.44
N ARG A 20 15.50 -12.54 -12.58
CA ARG A 20 15.54 -13.59 -11.58
C ARG A 20 14.44 -13.39 -10.51
N ARG A 21 14.21 -12.16 -10.05
CA ARG A 21 13.13 -11.81 -9.12
C ARG A 21 11.75 -12.07 -9.72
N LEU A 22 11.53 -11.63 -10.97
CA LEU A 22 10.28 -11.87 -11.70
C LEU A 22 9.97 -13.38 -11.90
N ARG A 23 11.00 -14.21 -12.13
CA ARG A 23 10.82 -15.67 -12.25
C ARG A 23 10.45 -16.33 -10.92
N MET A 24 10.98 -15.85 -9.80
CA MET A 24 10.62 -16.37 -8.46
C MET A 24 9.18 -15.98 -8.08
N MET A 25 8.76 -14.75 -8.40
CA MET A 25 7.37 -14.30 -8.23
C MET A 25 6.37 -15.11 -9.07
N LYS A 26 6.71 -15.44 -10.33
CA LYS A 26 5.85 -16.32 -11.16
C LYS A 26 5.74 -17.74 -10.61
N LYS A 27 6.78 -18.26 -9.94
CA LYS A 27 6.73 -19.57 -9.27
C LYS A 27 5.85 -19.52 -8.01
N GLN A 28 5.90 -18.46 -7.21
CA GLN A 28 5.00 -18.28 -6.06
C GLN A 28 3.52 -18.10 -6.47
N LYS A 29 3.25 -17.40 -7.58
CA LYS A 29 1.88 -17.29 -8.13
C LYS A 29 1.29 -18.64 -8.54
N ARG A 30 2.11 -19.58 -9.02
CA ARG A 30 1.65 -20.94 -9.36
C ARG A 30 1.37 -21.77 -8.11
N ILE A 31 2.21 -21.64 -7.07
CA ILE A 31 2.00 -22.34 -5.79
C ILE A 31 0.74 -21.81 -5.07
N ARG A 32 0.50 -20.48 -5.05
CA ARG A 32 -0.74 -19.90 -4.48
C ARG A 32 -2.00 -20.20 -5.31
N ALA A 33 -1.89 -20.38 -6.63
CA ALA A 33 -3.02 -20.76 -7.48
C ALA A 33 -3.47 -22.21 -7.25
N GLU A 34 -2.55 -23.10 -6.82
CA GLU A 34 -2.87 -24.49 -6.46
C GLU A 34 -3.44 -24.61 -5.03
N GLU A 35 -3.16 -23.66 -4.13
CA GLU A 35 -3.71 -23.64 -2.76
C GLU A 35 -5.08 -22.93 -2.65
N GLY A 36 -5.57 -22.27 -3.71
CA GLY A 36 -6.79 -21.44 -3.71
C GLY A 36 -8.12 -22.16 -4.00
N THR A 37 -8.13 -23.47 -4.26
CA THR A 37 -9.38 -24.21 -4.50
C THR A 37 -10.08 -24.59 -3.20
N GLY A 38 -10.69 -23.61 -2.52
CA GLY A 38 -11.39 -23.91 -1.28
C GLY A 38 -12.12 -22.74 -0.62
N SER A 39 -13.04 -22.06 -1.32
CA SER A 39 -14.33 -21.58 -0.77
C SER A 39 -15.03 -20.64 -1.75
N LYS A 40 -16.26 -20.97 -2.14
CA LYS A 40 -17.18 -20.09 -2.87
C LYS A 40 -17.62 -18.93 -1.97
N ARG A 41 -17.32 -17.67 -2.33
CA ARG A 41 -18.04 -16.47 -1.85
C ARG A 41 -18.21 -15.44 -2.99
N PRO A 42 -19.25 -14.58 -2.91
CA PRO A 42 -19.90 -13.95 -4.06
C PRO A 42 -18.99 -12.94 -4.76
N LEU A 43 -19.22 -12.77 -6.06
CA LEU A 43 -18.53 -11.82 -6.94
C LEU A 43 -18.29 -10.47 -6.26
N ASP A 44 -17.00 -10.14 -6.04
CA ASP A 44 -16.57 -8.82 -5.63
C ASP A 44 -16.96 -7.81 -6.71
N ASP A 45 -17.71 -6.78 -6.32
CA ASP A 45 -17.96 -5.59 -7.13
C ASP A 45 -16.60 -4.96 -7.50
N PRO A 46 -16.27 -4.71 -8.78
CA PRO A 46 -14.94 -4.28 -9.22
C PRO A 46 -14.45 -2.92 -8.69
N GLY A 47 -15.20 -2.28 -7.79
CA GLY A 47 -14.78 -1.10 -7.01
C GLY A 47 -14.81 -1.29 -5.49
N SER A 48 -15.13 -2.49 -5.00
CA SER A 48 -15.15 -2.81 -3.56
C SER A 48 -13.84 -3.48 -3.15
N MET A 49 -13.28 -3.03 -2.03
CA MET A 49 -12.06 -3.59 -1.43
C MET A 49 -12.24 -5.10 -1.18
N PRO A 50 -11.26 -5.96 -1.56
CA PRO A 50 -11.39 -7.40 -1.34
C PRO A 50 -11.46 -7.69 0.16
N ARG A 51 -12.37 -8.60 0.52
CA ARG A 51 -12.61 -8.94 1.93
C ARG A 51 -11.39 -9.67 2.50
N LEU A 52 -10.68 -9.03 3.43
CA LEU A 52 -9.53 -9.62 4.13
C LEU A 52 -9.95 -10.13 5.50
N GLY A 53 -9.37 -11.25 5.93
CA GLY A 53 -9.53 -11.75 7.30
C GLY A 53 -10.93 -12.25 7.65
N SER A 54 -11.24 -12.23 8.94
CA SER A 54 -12.53 -12.70 9.49
C SER A 54 -13.50 -11.53 9.67
N PRO A 55 -14.63 -11.49 8.95
CA PRO A 55 -15.61 -10.41 9.08
C PRO A 55 -16.11 -10.24 10.52
N GLY A 56 -16.30 -8.99 10.93
CA GLY A 56 -16.83 -8.62 12.25
C GLY A 56 -15.87 -8.82 13.41
N THR A 57 -14.57 -8.93 13.13
CA THR A 57 -13.53 -9.05 14.17
C THR A 57 -12.89 -7.72 14.56
N ILE A 58 -13.24 -6.62 13.89
CA ILE A 58 -12.71 -5.27 14.17
C ILE A 58 -12.78 -4.92 15.66
N THR A 59 -11.69 -4.39 16.19
CA THR A 59 -11.59 -4.05 17.61
C THR A 59 -12.19 -2.67 17.92
N ARG A 60 -12.60 -2.44 19.18
CA ARG A 60 -13.09 -1.13 19.63
C ARG A 60 -12.04 -0.02 19.45
N GLU A 61 -10.77 -0.36 19.64
CA GLU A 61 -9.66 0.58 19.46
C GLU A 61 -9.51 0.99 18.00
N GLN A 62 -9.54 0.03 17.07
CA GLN A 62 -9.52 0.32 15.63
C GLN A 62 -10.74 1.14 15.19
N ILE A 63 -11.94 0.86 15.72
CA ILE A 63 -13.13 1.68 15.46
C ILE A 63 -12.90 3.14 15.90
N LYS A 64 -12.30 3.34 17.07
CA LYS A 64 -11.99 4.68 17.59
C LYS A 64 -10.98 5.39 16.70
N GLN A 65 -9.92 4.70 16.29
CA GLN A 65 -8.89 5.25 15.40
C GLN A 65 -9.45 5.60 14.02
N LEU A 66 -10.28 4.74 13.44
CA LEU A 66 -10.95 5.02 12.16
C LEU A 66 -11.85 6.25 12.26
N LYS A 67 -12.63 6.38 13.33
CA LYS A 67 -13.45 7.57 13.58
C LYS A 67 -12.63 8.85 13.76
N ASN A 68 -11.46 8.77 14.41
CA ASN A 68 -10.56 9.90 14.55
C ASN A 68 -9.93 10.33 13.22
N ASN A 69 -9.98 9.47 12.19
CA ASN A 69 -9.54 9.77 10.83
C ASN A 69 -10.74 9.98 9.89
N ASP A 70 -11.91 10.36 10.43
CA ASP A 70 -13.13 10.67 9.68
C ASP A 70 -13.74 9.52 8.87
N PHE A 71 -13.40 8.26 9.20
CA PHE A 71 -14.03 7.09 8.61
C PHE A 71 -15.29 6.68 9.36
N THR A 72 -16.25 6.10 8.62
CA THR A 72 -17.42 5.42 9.17
C THR A 72 -17.19 3.90 9.16
N PRO A 73 -16.65 3.30 10.24
CA PRO A 73 -16.36 1.87 10.28
C PRO A 73 -17.64 1.04 10.25
N GLU A 74 -17.66 0.00 9.44
CA GLU A 74 -18.77 -0.95 9.41
C GLU A 74 -18.52 -2.12 10.36
N ARG A 75 -19.57 -2.62 11.01
CA ARG A 75 -19.46 -3.76 11.95
C ARG A 75 -19.01 -5.05 11.30
N GLN A 76 -19.09 -5.16 9.97
CA GLN A 76 -18.67 -6.35 9.23
C GLN A 76 -17.18 -6.36 8.91
N TRP A 77 -16.45 -5.28 9.16
CA TRP A 77 -15.02 -5.23 8.87
C TRP A 77 -14.23 -6.18 9.77
N SER A 78 -13.19 -6.75 9.19
CA SER A 78 -12.19 -7.54 9.92
C SER A 78 -11.16 -6.62 10.59
N LYS A 79 -10.33 -7.22 11.47
CA LYS A 79 -9.18 -6.52 12.04
C LYS A 79 -8.16 -6.15 10.97
N GLU A 80 -7.97 -7.03 10.00
CA GLU A 80 -6.99 -6.89 8.92
C GLU A 80 -7.40 -5.78 7.95
N GLU A 81 -8.69 -5.70 7.58
CA GLU A 81 -9.23 -4.61 6.75
C GLU A 81 -9.09 -3.27 7.46
N ALA A 82 -9.50 -3.21 8.74
CA ALA A 82 -9.40 -1.99 9.54
C ALA A 82 -7.94 -1.54 9.68
N GLN A 83 -7.02 -2.47 9.89
CA GLN A 83 -5.60 -2.16 10.01
C GLN A 83 -5.02 -1.66 8.68
N LEU A 84 -5.34 -2.31 7.56
CA LEU A 84 -4.88 -1.88 6.24
C LEU A 84 -5.34 -0.45 5.91
N ILE A 85 -6.59 -0.10 6.24
CA ILE A 85 -7.07 1.28 6.05
C ILE A 85 -6.27 2.27 6.91
N LEU A 86 -6.03 1.95 8.18
CA LEU A 86 -5.25 2.80 9.09
C LEU A 86 -3.78 2.95 8.64
N ASP A 87 -3.17 1.87 8.17
CA ASP A 87 -1.82 1.87 7.63
C ASP A 87 -1.77 2.71 6.34
N THR A 88 -2.79 2.59 5.47
CA THR A 88 -2.89 3.39 4.25
C THR A 88 -3.04 4.88 4.54
N VAL A 89 -3.84 5.25 5.55
CA VAL A 89 -3.96 6.65 5.99
C VAL A 89 -2.63 7.18 6.52
N THR A 90 -1.92 6.38 7.32
CA THR A 90 -0.61 6.73 7.86
C THR A 90 0.41 6.93 6.74
N TYR A 91 0.44 6.00 5.79
CA TYR A 91 1.29 6.05 4.61
C TYR A 91 1.00 7.30 3.77
N LEU A 92 -0.26 7.54 3.44
CA LEU A 92 -0.68 8.68 2.64
C LEU A 92 -0.28 10.01 3.28
N ARG A 93 -0.47 10.17 4.59
CA ARG A 93 -0.06 11.40 5.29
C ARG A 93 1.44 11.63 5.23
N ALA A 94 2.22 10.55 5.35
CA ALA A 94 3.67 10.63 5.24
C ALA A 94 4.09 11.06 3.82
N VAL A 95 3.46 10.50 2.76
CA VAL A 95 3.72 10.90 1.36
C VAL A 95 3.32 12.35 1.13
N ILE A 96 2.15 12.78 1.59
CA ILE A 96 1.70 14.18 1.44
C ILE A 96 2.73 15.13 2.06
N TYR A 97 3.16 14.86 3.28
CA TYR A 97 4.12 15.73 3.94
C TYR A 97 5.48 15.73 3.26
N GLU A 98 6.00 14.57 2.81
CA GLU A 98 7.27 14.53 2.07
C GLU A 98 7.17 15.26 0.72
N ALA A 99 6.03 15.16 0.03
CA ALA A 99 5.82 15.77 -1.28
C ALA A 99 5.50 17.27 -1.24
N THR A 100 4.72 17.75 -0.26
CA THR A 100 4.20 19.13 -0.22
C THR A 100 4.70 19.95 0.96
N GLY A 101 5.28 19.31 1.99
CA GLY A 101 5.63 19.94 3.26
C GLY A 101 4.43 20.25 4.16
N GLU A 102 3.21 19.94 3.74
CA GLU A 102 1.99 20.19 4.50
C GLU A 102 1.57 18.97 5.32
N ALA A 103 1.07 19.21 6.53
CA ALA A 103 0.67 18.13 7.43
C ALA A 103 -0.64 17.44 7.00
N THR A 104 -1.49 18.12 6.23
CA THR A 104 -2.82 17.62 5.86
C THR A 104 -3.28 18.14 4.51
N ALA A 105 -3.77 17.24 3.65
CA ALA A 105 -4.49 17.61 2.42
C ALA A 105 -5.97 17.93 2.69
N PRO A 106 -6.66 18.62 1.77
CA PRO A 106 -8.13 18.67 1.77
C PRO A 106 -8.74 17.26 1.82
N ILE A 107 -9.84 17.09 2.55
CA ILE A 107 -10.44 15.76 2.79
C ILE A 107 -10.83 15.05 1.49
N ASP A 108 -11.27 15.79 0.47
CA ASP A 108 -11.64 15.23 -0.83
C ASP A 108 -10.42 14.69 -1.58
N VAL A 109 -9.28 15.38 -1.51
CA VAL A 109 -8.00 14.93 -2.07
C VAL A 109 -7.53 13.67 -1.34
N GLN A 110 -7.59 13.65 0.00
CA GLN A 110 -7.26 12.45 0.79
C GLN A 110 -8.11 11.25 0.38
N ASN A 111 -9.44 11.43 0.28
CA ASN A 111 -10.36 10.35 -0.07
C ASN A 111 -10.11 9.80 -1.48
N GLN A 112 -9.76 10.66 -2.44
CA GLN A 112 -9.43 10.25 -3.81
C GLN A 112 -8.15 9.40 -3.84
N ILE A 113 -7.10 9.84 -3.15
CA ILE A 113 -5.82 9.13 -3.14
C ILE A 113 -5.90 7.84 -2.32
N LEU A 114 -6.64 7.84 -1.21
CA LEU A 114 -6.96 6.61 -0.45
C LEU A 114 -7.66 5.59 -1.35
N LYS A 115 -8.67 6.02 -2.11
CA LYS A 115 -9.37 5.15 -3.06
C LYS A 115 -8.41 4.61 -4.12
N PHE A 116 -7.53 5.45 -4.65
CA PHE A 116 -6.51 5.04 -5.62
C PHE A 116 -5.62 3.91 -5.05
N ILE A 117 -5.02 4.12 -3.87
CA ILE A 117 -4.16 3.13 -3.22
C ILE A 117 -4.91 1.83 -2.91
N LEU A 118 -6.11 1.93 -2.34
CA LEU A 118 -6.89 0.75 -1.92
C LEU A 118 -7.51 -0.02 -3.10
N THR A 119 -7.67 0.60 -4.27
CA THR A 119 -8.22 -0.06 -5.46
C THR A 119 -7.14 -0.82 -6.23
N ASP A 120 -5.93 -0.26 -6.35
CA ASP A 120 -4.83 -0.94 -7.03
C ASP A 120 -4.27 -2.11 -6.19
N ASN A 121 -4.25 -3.31 -6.77
CA ASN A 121 -3.82 -4.51 -6.06
C ASN A 121 -2.34 -4.48 -5.64
N CYS A 122 -1.48 -3.86 -6.45
CA CYS A 122 -0.04 -3.79 -6.17
C CYS A 122 0.25 -2.76 -5.09
N LEU A 123 -0.34 -1.57 -5.18
CA LEU A 123 -0.20 -0.54 -4.15
C LEU A 123 -0.78 -1.00 -2.81
N ARG A 124 -1.95 -1.66 -2.83
CA ARG A 124 -2.55 -2.19 -1.62
C ARG A 124 -1.69 -3.26 -0.94
N GLU A 125 -1.12 -4.19 -1.71
CA GLU A 125 -0.20 -5.20 -1.17
C GLU A 125 1.09 -4.54 -0.64
N TYR A 126 1.62 -3.56 -1.36
CA TYR A 126 2.79 -2.81 -0.93
C TYR A 126 2.55 -2.12 0.42
N VAL A 127 1.45 -1.37 0.56
CA VAL A 127 1.11 -0.69 1.81
C VAL A 127 0.82 -1.69 2.93
N TYR A 128 0.22 -2.84 2.61
CA TYR A 128 0.03 -3.93 3.56
C TYR A 128 1.37 -4.48 4.08
N GLU A 129 2.33 -4.77 3.20
CA GLU A 129 3.67 -5.21 3.58
C GLU A 129 4.43 -4.13 4.35
N TRP A 130 4.32 -2.87 3.94
CA TRP A 130 4.90 -1.71 4.64
C TRP A 130 4.38 -1.63 6.08
N GLY A 131 3.07 -1.71 6.30
CA GLY A 131 2.46 -1.65 7.62
C GLY A 131 2.85 -2.82 8.54
N LEU A 132 3.07 -4.00 7.95
CA LEU A 132 3.58 -5.19 8.66
C LEU A 132 5.06 -5.05 9.08
N ASN A 133 5.87 -4.40 8.24
CA ASN A 133 7.31 -4.25 8.46
C ASN A 133 7.68 -3.07 9.37
N GLN A 134 6.72 -2.20 9.70
CA GLN A 134 6.96 -1.11 10.65
C GLN A 134 7.36 -1.62 12.03
N THR A 135 8.46 -1.08 12.54
CA THR A 135 8.91 -1.34 13.91
C THR A 135 8.05 -0.59 14.92
N ARG A 136 8.18 -0.95 16.20
CA ARG A 136 7.49 -0.24 17.29
C ARG A 136 7.88 1.23 17.35
N ASP A 137 9.13 1.54 17.01
CA ASP A 137 9.66 2.89 17.08
C ASP A 137 9.15 3.73 15.90
N ASP A 138 9.00 3.12 14.71
CA ASP A 138 8.37 3.77 13.54
C ASP A 138 6.92 4.16 13.82
N LYS A 139 6.17 3.29 14.52
CA LYS A 139 4.77 3.56 14.93
C LYS A 139 4.65 4.64 16.00
N ALA A 140 5.72 4.89 16.75
CA ALA A 140 5.77 5.94 17.77
C ALA A 140 6.26 7.28 17.21
N ALA A 141 6.88 7.28 16.02
CA ALA A 141 7.36 8.47 15.38
C ALA A 141 6.18 9.38 14.95
N PRO A 142 6.34 10.71 15.00
CA PRO A 142 5.33 11.64 14.46
C PRO A 142 5.09 11.42 12.97
N GLN A 143 6.11 10.94 12.26
CA GLN A 143 6.06 10.63 10.84
C GLN A 143 6.97 9.45 10.53
N PRO A 144 6.47 8.41 9.84
CA PRO A 144 7.28 7.29 9.41
C PRO A 144 8.21 7.70 8.27
N THR A 145 9.40 7.10 8.22
CA THR A 145 10.30 7.23 7.07
C THR A 145 9.81 6.37 5.92
N LEU A 146 9.75 6.92 4.71
CA LEU A 146 9.31 6.20 3.52
C LEU A 146 10.48 5.81 2.61
N ASP A 147 10.39 4.60 2.06
CA ASP A 147 11.28 4.16 0.99
C ASP A 147 10.81 4.77 -0.34
N HIS A 148 11.72 5.47 -1.04
CA HIS A 148 11.41 6.19 -2.27
C HIS A 148 11.47 5.27 -3.51
N ASP A 149 10.67 4.21 -3.47
CA ASP A 149 10.58 3.22 -4.55
C ASP A 149 9.55 3.59 -5.64
N GLU A 150 9.28 2.67 -6.56
CA GLU A 150 8.32 2.90 -7.66
C GLU A 150 6.87 3.11 -7.14
N PHE A 151 6.50 2.51 -6.02
CA PHE A 151 5.17 2.66 -5.43
C PHE A 151 5.04 4.01 -4.71
N TYR A 152 6.09 4.45 -4.02
CA TYR A 152 6.17 5.81 -3.50
C TYR A 152 6.01 6.84 -4.62
N GLN A 153 6.81 6.73 -5.68
CA GLN A 153 6.76 7.67 -6.81
C GLN A 153 5.38 7.72 -7.48
N GLN A 154 4.71 6.57 -7.59
CA GLN A 154 3.37 6.50 -8.15
C GLN A 154 2.33 7.23 -7.28
N VAL A 155 2.41 7.10 -5.95
CA VAL A 155 1.50 7.79 -5.02
C VAL A 155 1.84 9.27 -4.92
N GLU A 156 3.13 9.63 -4.89
CA GLU A 156 3.61 11.02 -4.91
C GLU A 156 3.12 11.76 -6.17
N ALA A 157 3.21 11.14 -7.35
CA ALA A 157 2.72 11.74 -8.58
C ALA A 157 1.21 12.01 -8.52
N GLU A 158 0.41 11.06 -8.03
CA GLU A 158 -1.04 11.25 -7.86
C GLU A 158 -1.33 12.34 -6.80
N VAL A 159 -0.55 12.41 -5.71
CA VAL A 159 -0.68 13.46 -4.70
C VAL A 159 -0.47 14.84 -5.33
N LEU A 160 0.63 15.03 -6.07
CA LEU A 160 0.97 16.31 -6.69
C LEU A 160 -0.06 16.72 -7.75
N GLU A 161 -0.49 15.79 -8.61
CA GLU A 161 -1.52 16.06 -9.63
C GLU A 161 -2.83 16.53 -8.98
N ARG A 162 -3.28 15.84 -7.94
CA ARG A 162 -4.52 16.18 -7.23
C ARG A 162 -4.39 17.47 -6.44
N TRP A 163 -3.21 17.73 -5.88
CA TRP A 163 -2.93 18.93 -5.11
C TRP A 163 -2.94 20.19 -5.98
N GLU A 164 -2.34 20.15 -7.17
CA GLU A 164 -2.36 21.27 -8.12
C GLU A 164 -3.75 21.54 -8.70
N SER A 165 -4.61 20.53 -8.71
CA SER A 165 -5.99 20.62 -9.22
C SER A 165 -7.03 21.08 -8.19
N SER A 166 -6.65 21.22 -6.91
CA SER A 166 -7.52 21.57 -5.77
C SER A 166 -7.51 23.06 -5.44
#